data_AF-A0A7C3QUS7-F1
#
_entry.id   AF-A0A7C3QUS7-F1
#
_cell.length_a   1.000
_cell.length_b   1.000
_cell.length_c   1.000
_cell.angle_alpha   90.00
_cell.angle_beta   90.00
_cell.angle_gamma   90.00
#
_symmetry.space_group_name_H-M   'P 1'
#
loop_
_entity.id
_entity.type
_entity.pdbx_description
1 polymer ?
#
loop_
_entity_poly.entity_id
_entity_poly.type
_entity_poly.pdbx_seq_one_letter_code
_entity_poly.pdbx_strand_id
1 'polypeptide(L)' 'DDYEGTDRTVDVHIRRLRKKLGHFQDRIQTVKQIGYKFMDREDS' A
#
# COMPACT_ATOMS: atom_id res chain seq x y z
N ASP A 1 -6.59 2.65 20.40
CA ASP A 1 -6.94 1.32 19.88
C ASP A 1 -6.01 0.95 18.74
N ASP A 2 -4.89 0.30 19.05
CA ASP A 2 -4.00 -0.28 18.03
C ASP A 2 -4.58 -1.61 17.55
N TYR A 3 -5.17 -1.59 16.36
CA TYR A 3 -5.78 -2.76 15.72
C TYR A 3 -4.69 -3.67 15.14
N GLU A 4 -3.96 -4.42 15.99
CA GLU A 4 -2.83 -5.30 15.59
C GLU A 4 -3.25 -6.51 14.74
N GLY A 5 -4.54 -6.79 14.59
CA GLY A 5 -5.06 -7.98 13.90
C GLY A 5 -5.21 -7.85 12.38
N THR A 6 -5.27 -6.64 11.82
CA THR A 6 -5.55 -6.42 10.39
C THR A 6 -4.33 -6.04 9.56
N ASP A 7 -3.20 -5.72 10.17
CA ASP A 7 -2.01 -5.26 9.43
C ASP A 7 -1.49 -6.34 8.46
N ARG A 8 -1.48 -7.60 8.90
CA ARG A 8 -1.10 -8.74 8.04
C ARG A 8 -2.06 -9.00 6.88
N THR A 9 -3.36 -8.70 7.03
CA THR A 9 -4.32 -8.87 5.91
C THR A 9 -4.19 -7.72 4.91
N VAL A 10 -3.97 -6.50 5.39
CA VAL A 10 -3.66 -5.33 4.55
C VAL A 10 -2.41 -5.57 3.72
N ASP A 11 -1.32 -6.05 4.31
CA ASP A 11 -0.08 -6.38 3.61
C ASP A 11 -0.29 -7.37 2.45
N VAL A 12 -1.09 -8.42 2.69
CA VAL A 12 -1.44 -9.40 1.66
C VAL A 12 -2.22 -8.75 0.53
N HIS A 13 -3.20 -7.90 0.86
CA HIS A 13 -3.99 -7.18 -0.14
C HIS A 13 -3.13 -6.21 -0.94
N ILE A 14 -2.26 -5.43 -0.29
CA ILE A 14 -1.35 -4.50 -0.95
C ILE A 14 -0.37 -5.25 -1.85
N ARG A 15 0.21 -6.37 -1.40
CA ARG A 15 1.10 -7.18 -2.23
C ARG A 15 0.39 -7.76 -3.46
N ARG A 16 -0.86 -8.22 -3.30
CA ARG A 16 -1.68 -8.70 -4.43
C ARG A 16 -2.04 -7.55 -5.37
N LEU A 17 -2.36 -6.38 -4.85
CA LEU A 17 -2.70 -5.19 -5.63
C LEU A 17 -1.49 -4.72 -6.45
N ARG A 18 -0.31 -4.57 -5.83
CA ARG A 18 0.96 -4.24 -6.53
C ARG A 18 1.23 -5.19 -7.70
N LYS A 19 1.08 -6.50 -7.49
CA LYS A 19 1.22 -7.49 -8.57
C LYS A 19 0.24 -7.28 -9.71
N LYS A 20 -1.02 -6.95 -9.41
CA LYS A 20 -2.06 -6.68 -10.43
C LYS A 20 -1.85 -5.36 -11.17
N LEU A 21 -1.22 -4.37 -10.53
CA LEU A 21 -0.96 -3.06 -11.12
C LEU A 21 0.21 -3.06 -12.12
N GLY A 22 1.06 -4.10 -12.12
CA GLY A 22 2.15 -4.23 -13.08
C GLY A 22 3.09 -3.02 -13.04
N HIS A 23 3.17 -2.28 -14.15
CA HIS A 23 4.03 -1.09 -14.28
C HIS A 23 3.64 0.06 -13.34
N PHE A 24 2.44 0.01 -12.74
CA PHE A 24 1.97 1.01 -11.78
C PHE A 24 2.17 0.60 -10.31
N GLN A 25 2.83 -0.53 -10.04
CA GLN A 25 3.03 -1.02 -8.68
C GLN A 25 3.77 -0.02 -7.77
N ASP A 26 4.66 0.77 -8.36
CA ASP A 26 5.49 1.77 -7.66
C ASP A 26 4.68 2.98 -7.20
N ARG A 27 3.43 3.13 -7.67
CA ARG A 27 2.50 4.15 -7.18
C ARG A 27 2.05 3.89 -5.75
N ILE A 28 2.07 2.63 -5.30
CA ILE A 28 1.78 2.31 -3.90
C ILE A 28 3.09 2.36 -3.11
N GLN A 29 3.29 3.42 -2.34
CA GLN A 29 4.44 3.57 -1.45
C GLN A 29 4.14 3.07 -0.04
N THR A 30 5.16 2.49 0.59
CA THR A 30 5.10 2.10 2.00
C THR A 30 5.65 3.25 2.84
N VAL A 31 4.82 3.76 3.74
CA VAL A 31 5.18 4.81 4.70
C VAL A 31 5.43 4.12 6.05
N LYS A 32 6.69 4.08 6.47
CA LYS A 32 7.11 3.36 7.68
C LYS A 32 6.35 3.90 8.90
N GLN A 33 5.78 2.99 9.71
CA GLN A 33 4.98 3.30 10.90
C GLN A 33 3.64 4.03 10.65
N ILE A 34 3.23 4.21 9.38
CA ILE A 34 1.95 4.84 9.02
C ILE A 34 1.09 3.92 8.15
N GLY A 35 1.69 3.21 7.19
CA GLY A 35 0.98 2.28 6.31
C GLY A 35 1.34 2.47 4.83
N TYR A 36 0.31 2.67 3.99
CA TYR A 36 0.46 2.70 2.53
C TYR A 36 -0.16 3.96 1.93
N LYS A 37 0.53 4.59 0.98
CA LYS A 37 0.03 5.75 0.23
C LYS A 37 0.02 5.43 -1.26
N PHE A 38 -1.06 5.79 -1.94
CA PHE A 38 -1.11 5.81 -3.40
C PHE A 38 -0.71 7.20 -3.89
N MET A 39 0.28 7.27 -4.78
CA MET A 39 0.73 8.50 -5.43
C MET A 39 0.17 8.52 -6.85
N ASP A 40 -0.64 9.54 -7.16
CA ASP A 40 -1.05 9.80 -8.53
C ASP A 40 -0.16 10.88 -9.16
N ARG A 41 -0.22 11.01 -10.49
CA ARG A 41 0.55 12.01 -11.24
C ARG A 41 0.24 13.47 -10.87
N GLU A 42 -0.83 13.69 -10.09
CA GLU A 42 -1.35 15.00 -9.70
C GLU A 42 -0.89 15.45 -8.29
N ASP A 43 -0.10 14.65 -7.56
CA ASP A 43 0.42 15.01 -6.24
C ASP A 43 1.65 15.98 -6.30
N SER A 44 1.75 16.84 -7.33
CA SER A 44 2.81 17.85 -7.51
C SER A 44 2.26 19.26 -7.59
#